data_AF-A0AB37U9T9-F1
#
_entry.id   AF-A0AB37U9T9-F1
#
_cell.length_a   1.000
_cell.length_b   1.000
_cell.length_c   1.000
_cell.angle_alpha   90.00
_cell.angle_beta   90.00
_cell.angle_gamma   90.00
#
_symmetry.space_group_name_H-M   'P 1'
#
loop_
_entity.id
_entity.type
_entity.pdbx_description
1 polymer ?
#
loop_
_entity_poly.entity_id
_entity_poly.type
_entity_poly.pdbx_seq_one_letter_code
_entity_poly.pdbx_strand_id
1 'polypeptide(L)'
;MIKQTSARNILSAKRNLAIGAIISGSLVTLPVMAVQLGNGQIAFNYPPRLVKATTSYRSPHTPATYYFTLAIPQNAGEPLGAVTISQRQNSDTVSFDPSRSRAFLGSRFARGSEIPLASIGGEQPNKPGEATIALSTRVTRHNSHSCS
;
A
#
# COMPACT_ATOMS: atom_id res chain seq x y z
N MET A 1 37.89 -68.90 -47.33
CA MET A 1 38.61 -68.69 -48.61
C MET A 1 37.99 -67.45 -49.26
N ILE A 2 38.77 -66.36 -49.40
CA ILE A 2 38.59 -65.18 -50.31
C ILE A 2 37.41 -64.24 -49.97
N LYS A 3 37.51 -62.89 -49.92
CA LYS A 3 38.57 -61.87 -49.97
C LYS A 3 37.95 -60.58 -49.38
N GLN A 4 38.78 -59.74 -48.79
CA GLN A 4 38.43 -58.36 -48.46
C GLN A 4 38.29 -57.50 -49.72
N THR A 5 37.48 -56.44 -49.66
CA THR A 5 37.64 -55.24 -50.51
C THR A 5 37.30 -53.98 -49.72
N SER A 6 38.15 -52.99 -49.97
CA SER A 6 38.46 -51.79 -49.21
C SER A 6 37.50 -50.61 -49.43
N ALA A 7 37.31 -49.86 -48.33
CA ALA A 7 37.21 -48.41 -48.17
C ALA A 7 36.15 -47.59 -48.94
N ARG A 8 35.45 -46.72 -48.17
CA ARG A 8 35.63 -45.25 -48.24
C ARG A 8 34.94 -44.52 -47.07
N ASN A 9 35.71 -43.60 -46.49
CA ASN A 9 35.35 -42.66 -45.43
C ASN A 9 34.11 -41.82 -45.77
N ILE A 10 33.20 -41.65 -44.80
CA ILE A 10 32.46 -40.39 -44.64
C ILE A 10 32.44 -40.04 -43.14
N LEU A 11 33.35 -39.14 -42.79
CA LEU A 11 33.39 -38.42 -41.53
C LEU A 11 32.17 -37.50 -41.51
N SER A 12 31.06 -37.92 -40.89
CA SER A 12 29.89 -37.04 -40.71
C SER A 12 29.96 -36.36 -39.34
N ALA A 13 30.14 -35.05 -39.39
CA ALA A 13 30.32 -34.15 -38.27
C ALA A 13 29.25 -34.31 -37.17
N LYS A 14 29.70 -34.36 -35.91
CA LYS A 14 28.84 -34.19 -34.74
C LYS A 14 28.28 -32.76 -34.75
N ARG A 15 27.00 -32.62 -35.10
CA ARG A 15 26.29 -31.35 -35.10
C ARG A 15 25.83 -31.06 -33.67
N ASN A 16 26.70 -30.41 -32.89
CA ASN A 16 26.36 -29.92 -31.56
C ASN A 16 25.36 -28.77 -31.72
N LEU A 17 24.09 -29.05 -31.47
CA LEU A 17 23.05 -28.03 -31.42
C LEU A 17 23.17 -27.30 -30.07
N ALA A 18 23.85 -26.15 -30.08
CA ALA A 18 23.84 -25.23 -28.95
C ALA A 18 22.44 -24.61 -28.85
N ILE A 19 21.64 -25.10 -27.90
CA ILE A 19 20.36 -24.49 -27.53
C ILE A 19 20.71 -23.17 -26.85
N GLY A 20 20.40 -22.06 -27.53
CA GLY A 20 20.56 -20.72 -26.98
C GLY A 20 19.75 -20.58 -25.70
N ALA A 21 20.44 -20.30 -24.59
CA ALA A 21 19.80 -19.98 -23.33
C ALA A 21 19.16 -18.60 -23.46
N ILE A 22 17.82 -18.55 -23.54
CA ILE A 22 17.06 -17.32 -23.34
C ILE A 22 17.26 -16.96 -21.87
N ILE A 23 18.08 -15.95 -21.60
CA ILE A 23 18.23 -15.38 -20.27
C ILE A 23 16.93 -14.61 -19.98
N SER A 24 15.93 -15.32 -19.48
CA SER A 24 14.74 -14.72 -18.88
C SER A 24 15.23 -13.88 -17.71
N GLY A 25 15.35 -12.56 -17.92
CA GLY A 25 15.74 -11.61 -16.89
C GLY A 25 14.70 -11.62 -15.78
N SER A 26 14.96 -12.35 -14.71
CA SER A 26 14.17 -12.28 -13.48
C SER A 26 14.26 -10.85 -12.95
N LEU A 27 13.14 -10.14 -12.98
CA LEU A 27 12.97 -8.88 -12.27
C LEU A 27 13.16 -9.17 -10.77
N VAL A 28 14.32 -8.83 -10.22
CA VAL A 28 14.58 -8.93 -8.78
C VAL A 28 13.73 -7.87 -8.09
N THR A 29 12.60 -8.27 -7.51
CA THR A 29 11.82 -7.42 -6.63
C THR A 29 12.57 -7.28 -5.32
N LEU A 30 13.16 -6.10 -5.06
CA LEU A 30 13.75 -5.82 -3.75
C LEU A 30 12.63 -5.81 -2.70
N PRO A 31 12.76 -6.55 -1.59
CA PRO A 31 11.77 -6.49 -0.52
C PRO A 31 11.76 -5.08 0.07
N VAL A 32 10.58 -4.48 0.20
CA VAL A 32 10.43 -3.22 0.94
C VAL A 32 10.58 -3.59 2.43
N MET A 33 11.75 -3.31 3.01
CA MET A 33 12.06 -3.68 4.39
C MET A 33 11.54 -2.60 5.33
N ALA A 34 10.55 -2.90 6.17
CA ALA A 34 10.05 -1.98 7.19
C ALA A 34 11.13 -1.59 8.22
N VAL A 35 11.09 -0.37 8.75
CA VAL A 35 12.04 0.08 9.79
C VAL A 35 11.57 -0.42 11.16
N GLN A 36 12.36 -1.27 11.81
CA GLN A 36 12.21 -1.54 13.24
C GLN A 36 12.92 -0.46 14.07
N LEU A 37 12.20 0.15 14.99
CA LEU A 37 12.76 1.04 16.00
C LEU A 37 13.48 0.23 17.08
N GLY A 38 14.41 0.85 17.79
CA GLY A 38 15.18 0.20 18.86
C GLY A 38 14.35 -0.35 20.03
N ASN A 39 13.05 -0.04 20.08
CA ASN A 39 12.09 -0.56 21.06
C ASN A 39 11.20 -1.70 20.49
N GLY A 40 11.52 -2.23 19.30
CA GLY A 40 10.76 -3.29 18.64
C GLY A 40 9.48 -2.84 17.93
N GLN A 41 9.18 -1.54 17.90
CA GLN A 41 8.07 -1.01 17.11
C GLN A 41 8.41 -1.00 15.62
N ILE A 42 7.44 -1.27 14.77
CA ILE A 42 7.60 -1.21 13.31
C ILE A 42 7.04 0.14 12.83
N ALA A 43 7.85 0.88 12.08
CA ALA A 43 7.49 2.16 11.49
C ALA A 43 7.46 2.11 9.96
N PHE A 44 6.71 3.05 9.39
CA PHE A 44 6.71 3.29 7.95
C PHE A 44 8.09 3.75 7.48
N ASN A 45 8.56 3.22 6.35
CA ASN A 45 9.72 3.72 5.64
C ASN A 45 9.45 5.10 5.05
N TYR A 46 8.26 5.25 4.46
CA TYR A 46 7.75 6.49 3.92
C TYR A 46 6.37 6.75 4.52
N PRO A 47 6.22 7.76 5.39
CA PRO A 47 4.99 7.94 6.13
C PRO A 47 3.84 8.42 5.22
N PRO A 48 2.60 8.01 5.54
CA PRO A 48 1.41 8.61 4.94
C PRO A 48 1.38 10.14 5.11
N ARG A 49 0.83 10.85 4.11
CA ARG A 49 0.74 12.32 4.11
C ARG A 49 -0.71 12.77 4.10
N LEU A 50 -1.02 13.81 4.88
CA LEU A 50 -2.31 14.52 4.78
C LEU A 50 -2.31 15.39 3.53
N VAL A 51 -3.09 15.00 2.54
CA VAL A 51 -3.24 15.73 1.27
C VAL A 51 -4.24 16.85 1.39
N LYS A 52 -5.35 16.60 2.11
CA LYS A 52 -6.46 17.54 2.19
C LYS A 52 -7.25 17.36 3.48
N ALA A 53 -7.64 18.47 4.08
CA ALA A 53 -8.64 18.53 5.13
C ALA A 53 -9.74 19.53 4.70
N THR A 54 -11.00 19.09 4.68
CA THR A 54 -12.13 19.97 4.36
C THR A 54 -13.31 19.67 5.28
N THR A 55 -14.26 20.61 5.32
CA THR A 55 -15.50 20.47 6.08
C THR A 55 -16.69 20.77 5.16
N SER A 56 -17.85 20.17 5.46
CA SER A 56 -19.12 20.50 4.80
C SER A 56 -19.65 21.90 5.16
N TYR A 57 -19.41 22.35 6.40
CA TYR A 57 -19.83 23.65 6.91
C TYR A 57 -18.71 24.30 7.72
N ARG A 58 -18.56 25.62 7.59
CA ARG A 58 -17.54 26.41 8.30
C ARG A 58 -18.09 27.22 9.47
N SER A 59 -19.41 27.29 9.60
CA SER A 59 -20.03 28.07 10.67
C SER A 59 -19.77 27.40 12.03
N PRO A 60 -19.41 28.17 13.07
CA PRO A 60 -19.40 27.69 14.44
C PRO A 60 -20.76 27.09 14.81
N HIS A 61 -20.77 26.14 15.74
CA HIS A 61 -21.98 25.54 16.32
C HIS A 61 -22.92 24.80 15.33
N THR A 62 -22.49 24.60 14.09
CA THR A 62 -23.24 23.81 13.11
C THR A 62 -22.61 22.42 12.97
N PRO A 63 -23.38 21.33 13.13
CA PRO A 63 -22.88 19.99 12.84
C PRO A 63 -22.27 19.91 11.43
N ALA A 64 -21.04 19.43 11.33
CA ALA A 64 -20.31 19.37 10.08
C ALA A 64 -19.63 18.02 9.89
N THR A 65 -19.51 17.60 8.64
CA THR A 65 -18.71 16.43 8.27
C THR A 65 -17.32 16.88 7.86
N TYR A 66 -16.31 16.36 8.55
CA TYR A 66 -14.91 16.57 8.23
C TYR A 66 -14.41 15.47 7.30
N TYR A 67 -13.67 15.87 6.27
CA TYR A 67 -13.07 14.97 5.29
C TYR A 67 -11.56 15.14 5.33
N PHE A 68 -10.86 14.06 5.65
CA PHE A 68 -9.42 13.96 5.61
C PHE A 68 -9.02 13.02 4.48
N THR A 69 -8.19 13.50 3.57
CA THR A 69 -7.65 12.70 2.45
C THR A 69 -6.18 12.44 2.72
N LEU A 70 -5.82 11.18 2.84
CA LEU A 70 -4.45 10.72 3.10
C LEU A 70 -3.88 10.08 1.83
N ALA A 71 -2.61 10.36 1.54
CA ALA A 71 -1.84 9.63 0.54
C ALA A 71 -0.93 8.62 1.25
N ILE A 72 -1.07 7.35 0.90
CA ILE A 72 -0.19 6.28 1.37
C ILE A 72 0.86 6.03 0.27
N PRO A 73 2.16 6.18 0.55
CA PRO A 73 3.22 5.88 -0.42
C PRO A 73 3.22 4.41 -0.83
N GLN A 74 3.63 4.12 -2.07
CA GLN A 74 3.77 2.73 -2.54
C GLN A 74 4.85 1.98 -1.77
N ASN A 75 5.89 2.70 -1.38
CA ASN A 75 7.04 2.22 -0.63
C ASN A 75 6.90 2.50 0.87
N ALA A 76 5.67 2.60 1.41
CA ALA A 76 5.44 2.90 2.83
C ALA A 76 6.12 1.91 3.80
N GLY A 77 6.52 0.72 3.35
CA GLY A 77 7.15 -0.31 4.18
C GLY A 77 6.12 -1.12 4.96
N GLU A 78 5.11 -0.44 5.50
CA GLU A 78 4.00 -1.03 6.26
C GLU A 78 2.64 -0.56 5.74
N PRO A 79 1.58 -1.36 5.88
CA PRO A 79 0.23 -0.95 5.55
C PRO A 79 -0.39 -0.08 6.66
N LEU A 80 -1.25 0.86 6.28
CA LEU A 80 -1.95 1.74 7.23
C LEU A 80 -3.01 0.96 8.01
N GLY A 81 -2.88 0.91 9.34
CA GLY A 81 -3.83 0.23 10.23
C GLY A 81 -4.80 1.15 10.95
N ALA A 82 -4.35 2.34 11.36
CA ALA A 82 -5.18 3.31 12.08
C ALA A 82 -4.73 4.74 11.79
N VAL A 83 -5.64 5.70 12.04
CA VAL A 83 -5.41 7.13 11.88
C VAL A 83 -5.92 7.86 13.12
N THR A 84 -5.05 8.59 13.80
CA THR A 84 -5.46 9.56 14.83
C THR A 84 -5.53 10.95 14.21
N ILE A 85 -6.69 11.60 14.33
CA ILE A 85 -6.91 12.99 13.98
C ILE A 85 -6.78 13.80 15.27
N SER A 86 -5.93 14.82 15.28
CA SER A 86 -5.81 15.75 16.40
C SER A 86 -5.99 17.18 15.90
N GLN A 87 -6.92 17.91 16.51
CA GLN A 87 -7.17 19.30 16.22
C GLN A 87 -6.01 20.15 16.74
N ARG A 88 -5.55 21.11 15.93
CA ARG A 88 -4.64 22.16 16.41
C ARG A 88 -5.36 23.05 17.41
N GLN A 89 -4.63 23.57 18.38
CA GLN A 89 -5.19 24.47 19.39
C GLN A 89 -5.92 25.65 18.74
N ASN A 90 -7.15 25.87 19.18
CA ASN A 90 -8.04 26.93 18.71
C ASN A 90 -9.00 27.33 19.84
N SER A 91 -9.77 28.42 19.67
CA SER A 91 -10.74 28.89 20.66
C SER A 91 -11.85 27.85 20.93
N ASP A 92 -12.28 27.15 19.88
CA ASP A 92 -13.31 26.11 19.95
C ASP A 92 -12.69 24.74 19.70
N THR A 93 -13.16 23.75 20.46
CA THR A 93 -12.74 22.34 20.31
C THR A 93 -13.83 21.52 19.66
N VAL A 94 -13.48 20.80 18.60
CA VAL A 94 -14.38 19.92 17.87
C VAL A 94 -14.55 18.62 18.65
N SER A 95 -15.80 18.27 18.94
CA SER A 95 -16.14 16.93 19.42
C SER A 95 -16.32 16.00 18.22
N PHE A 96 -15.42 15.04 18.05
CA PHE A 96 -15.50 14.04 16.98
C PHE A 96 -16.33 12.84 17.43
N ASP A 97 -17.20 12.35 16.54
CA ASP A 97 -17.96 11.12 16.74
C ASP A 97 -17.38 9.99 15.87
N PRO A 98 -16.54 9.09 16.43
CA PRO A 98 -15.91 8.00 15.67
C PRO A 98 -16.95 6.98 15.18
N SER A 99 -18.09 6.83 15.87
CA SER A 99 -19.11 5.83 15.55
C SER A 99 -19.80 6.12 14.22
N ARG A 100 -19.77 7.39 13.78
CA ARG A 100 -20.32 7.88 12.52
C ARG A 100 -19.27 8.04 11.43
N SER A 101 -18.03 7.60 11.69
CA SER A 101 -16.93 7.72 10.73
C SER A 101 -17.01 6.67 9.64
N ARG A 102 -16.48 7.01 8.47
CA ARG A 102 -16.38 6.11 7.31
C ARG A 102 -15.03 6.33 6.62
N ALA A 103 -14.43 5.26 6.12
CA ALA A 103 -13.24 5.31 5.29
C ALA A 103 -13.55 4.77 3.89
N PHE A 104 -12.96 5.36 2.85
CA PHE A 104 -13.14 4.92 1.48
C PHE A 104 -11.92 5.31 0.64
N LEU A 105 -11.70 4.61 -0.47
CA LEU A 105 -10.64 4.94 -1.42
C LEU A 105 -11.01 6.18 -2.25
N GLY A 106 -10.01 7.00 -2.58
CA GLY A 106 -10.19 8.20 -3.42
C GLY A 106 -10.41 9.48 -2.61
N SER A 107 -11.22 10.39 -3.14
CA SER A 107 -11.48 11.71 -2.55
C SER A 107 -12.95 11.93 -2.25
N ARG A 108 -13.30 12.99 -1.52
CA ARG A 108 -14.70 13.27 -1.17
C ARG A 108 -15.65 13.30 -2.38
N PHE A 109 -15.15 13.72 -3.55
CA PHE A 109 -15.90 13.88 -4.79
C PHE A 109 -15.78 12.68 -5.75
N ALA A 110 -14.82 11.79 -5.50
CA ALA A 110 -14.57 10.59 -6.31
C ALA A 110 -14.38 9.42 -5.33
N ARG A 111 -15.49 8.99 -4.72
CA ARG A 111 -15.49 7.92 -3.72
C ARG A 111 -15.47 6.58 -4.44
N GLY A 112 -14.43 5.79 -4.16
CA GLY A 112 -14.34 4.39 -4.54
C GLY A 112 -14.87 3.49 -3.44
N SER A 113 -14.30 2.28 -3.35
CA SER A 113 -14.68 1.26 -2.37
C SER A 113 -14.56 1.76 -0.94
N GLU A 114 -15.55 1.39 -0.12
CA GLU A 114 -15.53 1.60 1.32
C GLU A 114 -14.52 0.66 1.99
N ILE A 115 -13.86 1.17 3.02
CA ILE A 115 -12.86 0.44 3.82
C ILE A 115 -13.51 0.20 5.18
N PRO A 116 -13.77 -1.07 5.56
CA PRO A 116 -14.38 -1.39 6.83
C PRO A 116 -13.54 -0.86 7.99
N LEU A 117 -14.22 -0.28 8.98
CA LEU A 117 -13.62 0.15 10.23
C LEU A 117 -13.71 -1.00 11.24
N ALA A 118 -12.64 -1.19 12.02
CA ALA A 118 -12.72 -2.07 13.18
C ALA A 118 -13.72 -1.45 14.17
N SER A 119 -14.46 -2.26 14.95
CA SER A 119 -15.40 -1.79 15.97
C SER A 119 -14.74 -0.71 16.83
N ILE A 120 -14.95 0.55 16.42
CA ILE A 120 -14.25 1.76 16.84
C ILE A 120 -12.75 1.60 17.15
N GLY A 121 -11.91 1.91 16.17
CA GLY A 121 -10.94 2.96 16.42
C GLY A 121 -9.60 2.64 17.09
N GLY A 122 -9.33 1.45 17.61
CA GLY A 122 -8.19 1.31 18.55
C GLY A 122 -8.49 2.07 19.84
N GLU A 123 -7.50 2.39 20.67
CA GLU A 123 -7.76 3.18 21.88
C GLU A 123 -8.30 4.57 21.49
N GLN A 124 -9.60 4.78 21.77
CA GLN A 124 -10.26 6.05 21.56
C GLN A 124 -9.60 7.09 22.47
N PRO A 125 -9.12 8.21 21.94
CA PRO A 125 -8.60 9.28 22.77
C PRO A 125 -9.71 9.77 23.70
N ASN A 126 -9.45 9.80 25.01
CA ASN A 126 -10.40 10.35 26.01
C ASN A 126 -10.40 11.89 26.02
N LYS A 127 -10.04 12.53 24.90
CA LYS A 127 -9.78 13.97 24.80
C LYS A 127 -10.60 14.61 23.69
N PRO A 128 -11.34 15.70 23.96
CA PRO A 128 -11.95 16.52 22.92
C PRO A 128 -10.91 17.00 21.91
N GLY A 129 -11.29 17.13 20.64
CA GLY A 129 -10.39 17.51 19.56
C GLY A 129 -9.52 16.35 19.04
N GLU A 130 -9.69 15.13 19.56
CA GLU A 130 -9.00 13.95 19.04
C GLU A 130 -9.98 12.82 18.68
N ALA A 131 -9.63 12.04 17.67
CA ALA A 131 -10.33 10.79 17.32
C ALA A 131 -9.38 9.80 16.65
N THR A 132 -9.46 8.52 17.03
CA THR A 132 -8.73 7.45 16.36
C THR A 132 -9.67 6.58 15.56
N ILE A 133 -9.33 6.33 14.30
CA ILE A 133 -10.08 5.51 13.36
C ILE A 133 -9.20 4.31 12.97
N ALA A 134 -9.54 3.13 13.45
CA ALA A 134 -8.89 1.88 13.11
C ALA A 134 -9.61 1.20 11.94
N LEU A 135 -8.83 0.70 10.99
CA LEU A 135 -9.31 0.00 9.81
C LEU A 135 -9.32 -1.49 10.10
N SER A 136 -10.39 -2.20 9.75
CA SER A 136 -10.46 -3.67 9.92
C SER A 136 -9.45 -4.37 9.02
N THR A 137 -9.21 -3.79 7.85
CA THR A 137 -8.20 -4.25 6.88
C THR A 137 -7.11 -3.20 6.80
N ARG A 138 -5.86 -3.65 6.85
CA ARG A 138 -4.72 -2.75 6.67
C ARG A 138 -4.63 -2.34 5.20
N VAL A 139 -4.46 -1.04 4.95
CA VAL A 139 -4.54 -0.45 3.60
C VAL A 139 -3.14 -0.17 3.07
N THR A 140 -2.82 -0.71 1.90
CA THR A 140 -1.63 -0.35 1.11
C THR A 140 -2.03 0.47 -0.10
N ARG A 141 -1.07 1.16 -0.72
CA ARG A 141 -1.29 1.70 -2.06
C ARG A 141 -1.30 0.52 -3.05
N HIS A 142 -2.45 0.30 -3.69
CA HIS A 142 -2.53 -0.66 -4.80
C HIS A 142 -1.86 -0.05 -6.05
N ASN A 143 -0.97 -0.80 -6.70
CA ASN A 143 -0.46 -0.42 -8.01
C ASN A 143 -1.56 -0.59 -9.05
N SER A 144 -2.07 0.51 -9.58
CA SER A 144 -2.83 0.50 -10.83
C SER A 144 -1.84 0.44 -12.00
N HIS A 145 -1.16 -0.69 -12.15
CA HIS A 145 -0.51 -1.05 -13.41
C HIS A 145 -1.38 -2.12 -14.08
N SER A 146 -2.51 -1.69 -14.64
CA SER A 146 -3.21 -2.44 -15.67
C SER A 146 -3.94 -1.45 -16.56
N CYS A 147 -3.22 -0.89 -17.52
CA CYS A 147 -3.79 -0.62 -18.83
C CYS A 147 -3.11 -1.63 -19.76
N SER A 148 -3.92 -2.55 -20.27
CA SER A 148 -3.62 -3.38 -21.44
C SER A 148 -3.54 -2.53 -22.71
#